data_AF-A0A9E5MCW1-F1
#
_entry.id   AF-A0A9E5MCW1-F1
#
_cell.length_a   1.000
_cell.length_b   1.000
_cell.length_c   1.000
_cell.angle_alpha   90.00
_cell.angle_beta   90.00
_cell.angle_gamma   90.00
#
_symmetry.space_group_name_H-M   'P 1'
#
loop_
_entity.id
_entity.type
_entity.pdbx_description
1 polymer ?
#
loop_
_entity_poly.entity_id
_entity_poly.type
_entity_poly.pdbx_seq_one_letter_code
_entity_poly.pdbx_strand_id
1 'polypeptide(L)'
;ANQKIEDLRAIPWGFSWGQCRLTLPGWFGFGSAVEKFLDQPTDKERKAALALLQKMVKQWPFFKTLLSNMDMVLAKSDLALASRYSELVSDAKLRKKIFAAIEAEWHRTADVMALLTGEKHRLANNPALARSIRHRFPYIDPLNHLQVELIRRYREGKADERVQRGIHISINGIAAGLRNTG
;
A
#
# COMPACT_ATOMS: atom_id res chain seq x y z
N ALA A 1 2.30 26.25 10.46
CA ALA A 1 1.46 25.22 9.79
C ALA A 1 1.03 24.23 10.86
N ASN A 2 -0.27 23.97 11.01
CA ASN A 2 -0.73 22.92 11.92
C ASN A 2 -0.25 21.57 11.36
N GLN A 3 0.28 20.69 12.21
CA GLN A 3 0.77 19.36 11.82
C GLN A 3 -0.38 18.36 11.67
N LYS A 4 -1.49 18.81 11.07
CA LYS A 4 -2.75 18.07 10.94
C LYS A 4 -2.81 17.38 9.58
N ILE A 5 -3.41 16.19 9.53
CA ILE A 5 -3.55 15.42 8.28
C ILE A 5 -4.50 16.14 7.32
N GLU A 6 -5.51 16.82 7.86
CA GLU A 6 -6.53 17.56 7.12
C GLU A 6 -5.94 18.73 6.30
N ASP A 7 -4.78 19.25 6.71
CA ASP A 7 -4.08 20.34 6.02
C ASP A 7 -3.18 19.83 4.88
N LEU A 8 -3.02 18.51 4.74
CA LEU A 8 -2.13 17.91 3.75
C LEU A 8 -2.83 17.75 2.39
N ARG A 9 -2.19 18.23 1.32
CA ARG A 9 -2.71 18.05 -0.04
C ARG A 9 -2.67 16.58 -0.47
N ALA A 10 -3.61 16.18 -1.31
CA ALA A 10 -3.75 14.81 -1.80
C ALA A 10 -2.50 14.26 -2.51
N ILE A 11 -1.81 15.09 -3.31
CA ILE A 11 -0.58 14.68 -4.01
C ILE A 11 0.54 14.33 -3.01
N PRO A 12 0.97 15.23 -2.09
CA PRO A 12 1.93 14.88 -1.04
C PRO A 12 1.54 13.65 -0.22
N TRP A 13 0.25 13.47 0.07
CA TRP A 13 -0.25 12.33 0.83
C TRP A 13 0.00 11.01 0.10
N GLY A 14 -0.55 10.87 -1.11
CA GLY A 14 -0.38 9.65 -1.91
C GLY A 14 1.09 9.40 -2.28
N PHE A 15 1.82 10.46 -2.61
CA PHE A 15 3.24 10.38 -2.95
C PHE A 15 4.08 9.82 -1.81
N SER A 16 3.87 10.30 -0.57
CA SER A 16 4.63 9.86 0.60
C SER A 16 4.44 8.36 0.89
N TRP A 17 3.21 7.85 0.78
CA TRP A 17 2.94 6.42 0.95
C TRP A 17 3.43 5.56 -0.22
N GLY A 18 3.53 6.14 -1.43
CA GLY A 18 4.17 5.50 -2.57
C GLY A 18 5.67 5.32 -2.34
N GLN A 19 6.35 6.33 -1.79
CA GLN A 19 7.78 6.27 -1.50
C GLN A 19 8.15 5.12 -0.54
N CYS A 20 7.34 4.87 0.49
CA CYS A 20 7.57 3.78 1.45
C CYS A 20 6.92 2.45 1.06
N ARG A 21 6.43 2.29 -0.18
CA ARG A 21 5.84 1.04 -0.71
C ARG A 21 4.65 0.52 0.10
N LEU A 22 3.87 1.40 0.72
CA LEU A 22 2.59 1.01 1.32
C LEU A 22 1.42 1.38 0.44
N THR A 23 1.47 2.54 -0.22
CA THR A 23 0.34 3.08 -1.02
C THR A 23 -0.99 3.05 -0.24
N LEU A 24 -0.89 3.32 1.07
CA LEU A 24 -1.95 3.22 2.08
C LEU A 24 -3.32 3.77 1.62
N PRO A 25 -3.42 4.94 0.96
CA PRO A 25 -4.71 5.53 0.62
C PRO A 25 -5.52 4.73 -0.40
N GLY A 26 -4.89 3.83 -1.15
CA GLY A 26 -5.55 3.05 -2.19
C GLY A 26 -6.25 1.77 -1.70
N TRP A 27 -6.12 1.41 -0.42
CA TRP A 27 -6.66 0.14 0.09
C TRP A 27 -7.06 0.14 1.57
N PHE A 28 -6.49 1.01 2.40
CA PHE A 28 -6.69 0.95 3.85
C PHE A 28 -8.17 1.15 4.24
N GLY A 29 -8.70 0.23 5.03
CA GLY A 29 -10.09 0.22 5.51
C GLY A 29 -11.03 -0.68 4.69
N PHE A 30 -10.62 -1.11 3.49
CA PHE A 30 -11.46 -1.99 2.66
C PHE A 30 -11.65 -3.37 3.30
N GLY A 31 -10.56 -3.99 3.78
CA GLY A 31 -10.62 -5.28 4.47
C GLY A 31 -11.57 -5.24 5.66
N SER A 32 -11.37 -4.26 6.55
CA SER A 32 -12.25 -4.03 7.71
C SER A 32 -13.71 -3.80 7.32
N ALA A 33 -13.98 -3.03 6.27
CA ALA A 33 -15.35 -2.76 5.81
C ALA A 33 -16.05 -4.02 5.31
N VAL A 34 -15.35 -4.86 4.54
CA VAL A 34 -15.93 -6.11 4.04
C VAL A 34 -16.08 -7.14 5.16
N GLU A 35 -15.10 -7.29 6.05
CA GLU A 35 -15.25 -8.17 7.21
C GLU A 35 -16.47 -7.79 8.05
N LYS A 36 -16.65 -6.50 8.32
CA LYS A 36 -17.84 -6.00 9.03
C LYS A 36 -19.14 -6.27 8.26
N PHE A 37 -19.13 -6.22 6.93
CA PHE A 37 -20.29 -6.58 6.13
C PHE A 37 -20.58 -8.08 6.15
N LEU A 38 -19.56 -8.91 6.29
CA LEU A 38 -19.68 -10.37 6.38
C LEU A 38 -19.95 -10.88 7.81
N ASP A 39 -19.79 -10.03 8.82
CA ASP A 39 -20.13 -10.30 10.21
C ASP A 39 -21.65 -10.28 10.41
N GLN A 40 -22.28 -11.40 10.03
CA GLN A 40 -23.72 -11.60 10.06
C GLN A 40 -24.11 -12.59 11.18
N PRO A 41 -25.30 -12.44 11.80
CA PRO A 41 -25.71 -13.27 12.93
C PRO A 41 -25.78 -14.77 12.62
N THR A 42 -26.05 -15.13 11.36
CA THR A 42 -26.13 -16.52 10.93
C THR A 42 -25.22 -16.83 9.74
N ASP A 43 -24.75 -18.07 9.64
CA ASP A 43 -23.96 -18.54 8.49
C ASP A 43 -24.69 -18.41 7.16
N LYS A 44 -26.02 -18.52 7.18
CA LYS A 44 -26.86 -18.36 5.98
C LYS A 44 -26.81 -16.92 5.47
N GLU A 45 -26.95 -15.94 6.36
CA GLU A 45 -26.86 -14.51 6.03
C GLU A 45 -25.45 -14.13 5.60
N ARG A 46 -24.41 -14.64 6.28
CA ARG A 46 -23.02 -14.45 5.88
C ARG A 46 -22.75 -14.95 4.46
N LYS A 47 -23.25 -16.15 4.11
CA LYS A 47 -23.12 -16.71 2.75
C LYS A 47 -23.87 -15.87 1.72
N ALA A 48 -25.06 -15.37 2.05
CA ALA A 48 -25.81 -14.48 1.18
C ALA A 48 -25.10 -13.13 0.94
N ALA A 49 -24.54 -12.53 2.00
CA ALA A 49 -23.73 -11.32 1.93
C ALA A 49 -22.48 -11.52 1.05
N LEU A 50 -21.75 -12.62 1.24
CA LEU A 50 -20.61 -12.98 0.38
C LEU A 50 -21.04 -13.17 -1.08
N ALA A 51 -22.13 -13.90 -1.33
CA ALA A 51 -22.63 -14.13 -2.68
C ALA A 51 -23.03 -12.83 -3.37
N LEU A 52 -23.58 -11.85 -2.63
CA LEU A 52 -23.87 -10.52 -3.14
C LEU A 52 -22.59 -9.80 -3.59
N LEU A 53 -21.55 -9.75 -2.75
CA LEU A 53 -20.29 -9.12 -3.12
C LEU A 53 -19.66 -9.79 -4.34
N GLN A 54 -19.64 -11.12 -4.39
CA GLN A 54 -19.14 -11.86 -5.55
C GLN A 54 -19.98 -11.60 -6.82
N LYS A 55 -21.31 -11.46 -6.68
CA LYS A 55 -22.19 -11.06 -7.79
C LYS A 55 -21.85 -9.65 -8.27
N MET A 56 -21.57 -8.70 -7.37
CA MET A 56 -21.13 -7.36 -7.72
C MET A 56 -19.79 -7.38 -8.48
N VAL A 57 -18.82 -8.22 -8.07
CA VAL A 57 -17.56 -8.39 -8.83
C VAL A 57 -17.83 -8.84 -10.27
N LYS A 58 -18.78 -9.76 -10.47
CA LYS A 58 -19.07 -10.34 -11.78
C LYS A 58 -19.93 -9.43 -12.66
N GLN A 59 -20.91 -8.73 -12.08
CA GLN A 59 -21.99 -8.09 -12.84
C GLN A 59 -21.96 -6.56 -12.75
N TRP A 60 -21.18 -5.96 -11.85
CA TRP A 60 -21.12 -4.51 -11.67
C TRP A 60 -19.76 -3.96 -12.11
N PRO A 61 -19.65 -3.35 -13.31
CA PRO A 61 -18.38 -2.84 -13.84
C PRO A 61 -17.64 -1.85 -12.94
N PHE A 62 -18.39 -1.02 -12.19
CA PHE A 62 -17.82 -0.09 -11.22
C PHE A 62 -17.09 -0.84 -10.10
N PHE A 63 -17.77 -1.80 -9.46
CA PHE A 63 -17.18 -2.56 -8.35
C PHE A 63 -15.98 -3.38 -8.83
N LYS A 64 -16.09 -4.02 -10.01
CA LYS A 64 -14.98 -4.74 -10.64
C LYS A 64 -13.76 -3.83 -10.86
N THR A 65 -13.97 -2.63 -11.41
CA THR A 65 -12.90 -1.67 -11.67
C THR A 65 -12.26 -1.19 -10.37
N LEU A 66 -13.07 -0.92 -9.34
CA LEU A 66 -12.58 -0.51 -8.01
C LEU A 66 -11.65 -1.57 -7.41
N LEU A 67 -12.06 -2.85 -7.40
CA LEU A 67 -11.21 -3.93 -6.91
C LEU A 67 -9.97 -4.12 -7.78
N SER A 68 -10.09 -3.98 -9.11
CA SER A 68 -8.94 -4.12 -10.02
C SER A 68 -7.88 -3.05 -9.77
N ASN A 69 -8.29 -1.80 -9.52
CA ASN A 69 -7.39 -0.71 -9.17
C ASN A 69 -6.73 -0.98 -7.81
N MET A 70 -7.50 -1.42 -6.82
CA MET A 70 -6.98 -1.78 -5.50
C MET A 70 -5.96 -2.92 -5.58
N ASP A 71 -6.23 -3.94 -6.40
CA ASP A 71 -5.31 -5.07 -6.61
C ASP A 71 -3.99 -4.62 -7.25
N MET A 72 -4.04 -3.68 -8.20
CA MET A 72 -2.84 -3.04 -8.77
C MET A 72 -2.03 -2.28 -7.72
N VAL A 73 -2.71 -1.54 -6.84
CA VAL A 73 -2.05 -0.79 -5.76
C VAL A 73 -1.39 -1.75 -4.77
N LEU A 74 -2.11 -2.77 -4.31
CA LEU A 74 -1.57 -3.81 -3.42
C LEU A 74 -0.40 -4.56 -4.06
N ALA A 75 -0.44 -4.82 -5.37
CA ALA A 75 0.66 -5.47 -6.08
C ALA A 75 1.98 -4.66 -6.07
N LYS A 76 1.92 -3.34 -5.80
CA LYS A 76 3.10 -2.46 -5.70
C LYS A 76 3.61 -2.30 -4.26
N SER A 77 2.83 -2.76 -3.30
CA SER A 77 3.15 -2.65 -1.88
C SER A 77 4.13 -3.73 -1.42
N ASP A 78 4.94 -3.40 -0.42
CA ASP A 78 5.94 -4.29 0.18
C ASP A 78 6.03 -3.99 1.69
N LEU A 79 5.48 -4.89 2.52
CA LEU A 79 5.48 -4.74 3.97
C LEU A 79 6.88 -4.84 4.58
N ALA A 80 7.76 -5.67 4.01
CA ALA A 80 9.12 -5.83 4.52
C ALA A 80 9.92 -4.53 4.34
N LEU A 81 9.79 -3.89 3.18
CA LEU A 81 10.42 -2.61 2.92
C LEU A 81 9.77 -1.48 3.72
N ALA A 82 8.44 -1.46 3.81
CA ALA A 82 7.71 -0.50 4.64
C ALA A 82 8.13 -0.58 6.12
N SER A 83 8.40 -1.78 6.63
CA SER A 83 8.93 -1.99 7.99
C SER A 83 10.27 -1.26 8.18
N ARG A 84 11.16 -1.27 7.17
CA ARG A 84 12.43 -0.53 7.23
C ARG A 84 12.23 0.98 7.28
N TYR A 85 11.26 1.52 6.53
CA TYR A 85 10.89 2.93 6.66
C TYR A 85 10.34 3.26 8.05
N SER A 86 9.57 2.34 8.65
CA SER A 86 9.02 2.54 9.99
C SER A 86 10.13 2.70 11.05
N GLU A 87 11.31 2.08 10.85
CA GLU A 87 12.46 2.20 11.75
C GLU A 87 12.99 3.65 11.86
N LEU A 88 12.67 4.53 10.91
CA LEU A 88 12.97 5.97 10.98
C LEU A 88 12.16 6.72 12.05
N VAL A 89 11.16 6.08 12.65
CA VAL A 89 10.41 6.58 13.81
C VAL A 89 11.13 6.11 15.08
N SER A 90 11.61 7.08 15.87
CA SER A 90 12.38 6.83 17.09
C SER A 90 11.54 6.23 18.22
N ASP A 91 10.27 6.61 18.34
CA ASP A 91 9.34 6.01 19.30
C ASP A 91 8.95 4.59 18.85
N ALA A 92 9.60 3.59 19.47
CA ALA A 92 9.37 2.18 19.17
C ALA A 92 7.95 1.71 19.51
N LYS A 93 7.30 2.27 20.55
CA LYS A 93 5.95 1.88 20.96
C LYS A 93 4.93 2.41 19.96
N LEU A 94 5.06 3.68 19.56
CA LEU A 94 4.23 4.28 18.52
C LEU A 94 4.42 3.54 17.18
N ARG A 95 5.67 3.34 16.76
CA ARG A 95 6.02 2.60 15.54
C ARG A 95 5.35 1.23 15.51
N LYS A 96 5.54 0.42 16.55
CA LYS A 96 4.96 -0.93 16.62
C LYS A 96 3.44 -0.91 16.57
N LYS A 97 2.80 0.00 17.31
CA LYS A 97 1.33 0.12 17.33
C LYS A 97 0.77 0.45 15.95
N ILE A 98 1.31 1.48 15.29
CA ILE A 98 0.79 1.95 14.01
C ILE A 98 1.12 0.98 12.89
N PHE A 99 2.35 0.49 12.82
CA PHE A 99 2.76 -0.43 11.76
C PHE A 99 1.98 -1.76 11.84
N ALA A 100 1.78 -2.31 13.05
CA ALA A 100 0.97 -3.51 13.22
C ALA A 100 -0.49 -3.31 12.79
N ALA A 101 -1.07 -2.12 13.01
CA ALA A 101 -2.42 -1.82 12.52
C ALA A 101 -2.49 -1.76 10.99
N ILE A 102 -1.46 -1.20 10.34
CA ILE A 102 -1.34 -1.15 8.88
C ILE A 102 -1.15 -2.55 8.31
N GLU A 103 -0.23 -3.32 8.87
CA GLU A 103 0.05 -4.71 8.46
C GLU A 103 -1.18 -5.60 8.60
N ALA A 104 -1.89 -5.54 9.73
CA ALA A 104 -3.13 -6.28 9.94
C ALA A 104 -4.19 -5.92 8.91
N GLU A 105 -4.38 -4.63 8.61
CA GLU A 105 -5.34 -4.20 7.60
C GLU A 105 -4.93 -4.64 6.19
N TRP A 106 -3.63 -4.67 5.89
CA TRP A 106 -3.13 -5.14 4.61
C TRP A 106 -3.48 -6.61 4.38
N HIS A 107 -3.26 -7.44 5.40
CA HIS A 107 -3.60 -8.87 5.36
C HIS A 107 -5.10 -9.09 5.23
N ARG A 108 -5.93 -8.41 6.05
CA ARG A 108 -7.40 -8.47 5.93
C ARG A 108 -7.87 -8.11 4.52
N THR A 109 -7.33 -7.02 3.98
CA THR A 109 -7.65 -6.57 2.62
C THR A 109 -7.24 -7.63 1.59
N ALA A 110 -6.08 -8.25 1.76
CA ALA A 110 -5.62 -9.31 0.87
C ALA A 110 -6.51 -10.55 0.87
N ASP A 111 -6.89 -11.01 2.06
CA ASP A 111 -7.71 -12.20 2.23
C ASP A 111 -9.12 -11.98 1.67
N VAL A 112 -9.71 -10.83 1.96
CA VAL A 112 -11.00 -10.42 1.38
C VAL A 112 -10.93 -10.34 -0.14
N MET A 113 -9.88 -9.72 -0.70
CA MET A 113 -9.73 -9.63 -2.16
C MET A 113 -9.71 -11.01 -2.82
N ALA A 114 -8.97 -11.95 -2.24
CA ALA A 114 -8.95 -13.33 -2.72
C ALA A 114 -10.33 -14.01 -2.58
N LEU A 115 -11.02 -13.77 -1.46
CA LEU A 115 -12.36 -14.32 -1.20
C LEU A 115 -13.42 -13.81 -2.20
N LEU A 116 -13.38 -12.53 -2.56
CA LEU A 116 -14.35 -11.90 -3.45
C LEU A 116 -14.09 -12.20 -4.93
N THR A 117 -12.82 -12.24 -5.33
CA THR A 117 -12.43 -12.43 -6.74
C THR A 117 -12.24 -13.89 -7.11
N GLY A 118 -11.89 -14.75 -6.15
CA GLY A 118 -11.47 -16.13 -6.37
C GLY A 118 -10.02 -16.26 -6.86
N GLU A 119 -9.30 -15.14 -7.04
CA GLU A 119 -7.94 -15.13 -7.54
C GLU A 119 -6.93 -15.30 -6.40
N LYS A 120 -6.01 -16.26 -6.56
CA LYS A 120 -4.94 -16.51 -5.58
C LYS A 120 -3.72 -15.63 -5.79
N HIS A 121 -3.59 -15.03 -6.96
CA HIS A 121 -2.44 -14.22 -7.34
C HIS A 121 -2.89 -12.81 -7.71
N ARG A 122 -2.12 -11.82 -7.26
CA ARG A 122 -2.30 -10.42 -7.65
C ARG A 122 -2.18 -10.27 -9.16
N LEU A 123 -3.01 -9.41 -9.72
CA LEU A 123 -3.04 -9.07 -11.13
C LEU A 123 -3.23 -10.30 -12.04
N ALA A 124 -3.94 -11.34 -11.58
CA ALA A 124 -4.24 -12.53 -12.40
C ALA A 124 -4.91 -12.16 -13.73
N ASN A 125 -5.77 -11.14 -13.70
CA ASN A 125 -6.48 -10.63 -14.87
C ASN A 125 -5.64 -9.67 -15.75
N ASN A 126 -4.41 -9.34 -15.35
CA ASN A 126 -3.49 -8.50 -16.11
C ASN A 126 -2.03 -8.97 -15.98
N PRO A 127 -1.68 -10.12 -16.57
CA PRO A 127 -0.37 -10.73 -16.42
C PRO A 127 0.76 -9.89 -17.06
N ALA A 128 0.44 -9.07 -18.07
CA ALA A 128 1.40 -8.14 -18.66
C ALA A 128 1.83 -7.06 -17.66
N LEU A 129 0.86 -6.48 -16.93
CA LEU A 129 1.14 -5.52 -15.87
C LEU A 129 1.90 -6.17 -14.71
N ALA A 130 1.50 -7.38 -14.29
CA ALA A 130 2.18 -8.13 -13.25
C ALA A 130 3.68 -8.34 -13.56
N ARG A 131 3.99 -8.78 -14.78
CA ARG A 131 5.38 -8.92 -15.25
C ARG A 131 6.11 -7.58 -15.29
N SER A 132 5.47 -6.54 -15.82
CA SER A 132 6.09 -5.21 -15.92
C SER A 132 6.45 -4.64 -14.55
N ILE A 133 5.59 -4.82 -13.53
CA ILE A 133 5.85 -4.41 -12.15
C ILE A 133 7.01 -5.24 -11.57
N ARG A 134 6.96 -6.57 -11.71
CA ARG A 134 8.00 -7.48 -11.20
C ARG A 134 9.39 -7.18 -11.77
N HIS A 135 9.49 -6.80 -13.05
CA HIS A 135 10.77 -6.45 -13.66
C HIS A 135 11.36 -5.13 -13.13
N ARG A 136 10.56 -4.24 -12.55
CA ARG A 136 11.05 -2.97 -12.03
C ARG A 136 11.54 -3.05 -10.59
N PHE A 137 10.99 -3.96 -9.78
CA PHE A 137 11.34 -4.08 -8.36
C PHE A 137 12.84 -4.22 -8.10
N PRO A 138 13.61 -5.06 -8.81
CA PRO A 138 15.06 -5.16 -8.59
C PRO A 138 15.84 -3.85 -8.75
N TYR A 139 15.30 -2.89 -9.51
CA TYR A 139 15.90 -1.57 -9.70
C TYR A 139 15.42 -0.53 -8.68
N ILE A 140 14.22 -0.70 -8.13
CA ILE A 140 13.59 0.23 -7.17
C ILE A 140 14.02 -0.11 -5.74
N ASP A 141 14.11 -1.39 -5.40
CA ASP A 141 14.36 -1.83 -4.03
C ASP A 141 15.71 -1.31 -3.46
N PRO A 142 16.82 -1.29 -4.22
CA PRO A 142 18.07 -0.67 -3.76
C PRO A 142 17.92 0.83 -3.49
N LEU A 143 17.11 1.54 -4.29
CA LEU A 143 16.85 2.97 -4.08
C LEU A 143 16.05 3.21 -2.80
N ASN A 144 15.10 2.33 -2.46
CA ASN A 144 14.37 2.40 -1.21
C ASN A 144 15.29 2.20 0.00
N HIS A 145 16.16 1.19 -0.04
CA HIS A 145 17.13 0.96 1.05
C HIS A 145 18.09 2.14 1.21
N LEU A 146 18.61 2.67 0.10
CA LEU A 146 19.45 3.87 0.10
C LEU A 146 18.68 5.07 0.67
N GLN A 147 17.43 5.27 0.27
CA GLN A 147 16.60 6.36 0.75
C GLN A 147 16.41 6.30 2.27
N VAL A 148 16.16 5.12 2.85
CA VAL A 148 16.04 4.96 4.31
C VAL A 148 17.33 5.39 5.01
N GLU A 149 18.49 4.94 4.53
CA GLU A 149 19.79 5.34 5.08
C GLU A 149 20.02 6.85 5.00
N LEU A 150 19.77 7.46 3.85
CA LEU A 150 20.00 8.89 3.63
C LEU A 150 19.05 9.74 4.48
N ILE A 151 17.77 9.36 4.60
CA ILE A 151 16.81 10.06 5.46
C ILE A 151 17.23 9.96 6.92
N ARG A 152 17.71 8.81 7.37
CA ARG A 152 18.24 8.65 8.75
C ARG A 152 19.41 9.58 9.00
N ARG A 153 20.43 9.59 8.14
CA ARG A 153 21.58 10.52 8.27
C ARG A 153 21.14 11.97 8.30
N TYR A 154 20.21 12.35 7.42
CA TYR A 154 19.66 13.70 7.38
C TYR A 154 18.97 14.08 8.70
N ARG A 155 18.13 13.19 9.26
CA ARG A 155 17.45 13.40 10.55
C ARG A 155 18.40 13.42 11.75
N GLU A 156 19.54 12.75 11.67
CA GLU A 156 20.63 12.79 12.66
C GLU A 156 21.49 14.07 12.56
N GLY A 157 21.20 14.98 11.62
CA GLY A 157 21.95 16.22 11.42
C GLY A 157 23.18 16.08 10.51
N LYS A 158 23.42 14.89 9.93
CA LYS A 158 24.50 14.65 8.94
C LYS A 158 24.03 15.04 7.54
N ALA A 159 23.57 16.28 7.39
CA ALA A 159 22.85 16.78 6.22
C ALA A 159 23.76 17.49 5.20
N ASP A 160 24.84 16.81 4.78
CA ASP A 160 25.69 17.34 3.71
C ASP A 160 24.95 17.40 2.35
N GLU A 161 25.49 18.15 1.40
CA GLU A 161 24.89 18.33 0.07
C GLU A 161 24.69 16.99 -0.67
N ARG A 162 25.59 16.02 -0.44
CA ARG A 162 25.51 14.69 -1.07
C ARG A 162 24.33 13.89 -0.54
N VAL A 163 24.06 13.97 0.77
CA VAL A 163 22.90 13.32 1.40
C VAL A 163 21.61 13.92 0.86
N GLN A 164 21.49 15.26 0.82
CA GLN A 164 20.29 15.92 0.29
C GLN A 164 20.04 15.56 -1.19
N ARG A 165 21.09 15.64 -2.01
CA ARG A 165 21.03 15.27 -3.43
C ARG A 165 20.66 13.79 -3.61
N GLY A 166 21.24 12.91 -2.80
CA GLY A 166 20.92 11.49 -2.81
C GLY A 166 19.45 11.20 -2.50
N ILE A 167 18.87 11.91 -1.51
CA ILE A 167 17.44 11.82 -1.19
C ILE A 167 16.59 12.25 -2.38
N HIS A 168 16.90 13.38 -3.03
CA HIS A 168 16.16 13.83 -4.21
C HIS A 168 16.24 12.84 -5.38
N ILE A 169 17.42 12.28 -5.63
CA ILE A 169 17.62 11.26 -6.67
C ILE A 169 16.81 10.00 -6.35
N SER A 170 16.83 9.53 -5.09
CA SER A 170 16.08 8.34 -4.70
C SER A 170 14.57 8.58 -4.80
N ILE A 171 14.08 9.76 -4.39
CA ILE A 171 12.67 10.15 -4.52
C ILE A 171 12.21 10.06 -5.98
N ASN A 172 13.00 10.65 -6.89
CA ASN A 172 12.68 10.66 -8.32
C ASN A 172 12.76 9.26 -8.93
N GLY A 173 13.78 8.47 -8.57
CA GLY A 173 13.96 7.11 -9.08
C GLY A 173 12.84 6.16 -8.65
N ILE A 174 12.43 6.22 -7.38
CA ILE A 174 11.31 5.42 -6.86
C ILE A 174 10.00 5.83 -7.55
N ALA A 175 9.74 7.14 -7.68
CA ALA A 175 8.54 7.64 -8.35
C ALA A 175 8.47 7.20 -9.82
N ALA A 176 9.58 7.30 -10.56
CA ALA A 176 9.66 6.87 -11.95
C ALA A 176 9.43 5.35 -12.11
N GLY A 177 9.90 4.54 -11.16
CA GLY A 177 9.73 3.10 -11.17
C GLY A 177 8.29 2.65 -10.90
N LEU A 178 7.66 3.23 -9.85
CA LEU A 178 6.32 2.84 -9.41
C LEU A 178 5.20 3.35 -10.33
N ARG A 179 5.42 4.47 -11.03
CA ARG A 179 4.43 5.15 -11.87
C ARG A 179 3.12 5.41 -11.08
N ASN A 180 1.97 4.98 -11.60
CA ASN A 180 0.64 5.25 -11.02
C ASN A 180 0.37 4.46 -9.73
N THR A 181 0.36 5.10 -8.57
CA THR A 181 0.17 4.42 -7.26
C THR A 181 -1.20 4.64 -6.62
N GLY A 182 -2.08 5.39 -7.29
CA GLY A 182 -3.44 5.72 -6.85
C GLY A 182 -4.21 6.37 -7.97
#